data_AF-A0A8S2TLX1-F1
#
_entry.id   AF-A0A8S2TLX1-F1
#
_cell.length_a   1.000
_cell.length_b   1.000
_cell.length_c   1.000
_cell.angle_alpha   90.00
_cell.angle_beta   90.00
_cell.angle_gamma   90.00
#
_symmetry.space_group_name_H-M   'P 1'
#
loop_
_entity.id
_entity.type
_entity.pdbx_description
1 polymer ?
#
loop_
_entity_poly.entity_id
_entity_poly.type
_entity_poly.pdbx_seq_one_letter_code
_entity_poly.pdbx_strand_id
1 'polypeptide(L)'
;MPRVTGKGKLYSVTITHVDWSKDQTFYWLDQDECVKRYLVSEEFHDDFLARHHHVFIEYSEDVNLEYVRTCIRCLCDDLSIDVAVCKSVRSWLKYCTKNDFNPVRKAVRIDECSFGVQLCDHVENHYLGRYRNEIVEQRDAVLPNVLCGFTMRFNYWFDSKKGHMYMWRVPGIGKTELADFLMKGEKVWRPSTVNQYMWSGLTEEHEYVWFEDFRLVNYRSEISRLLSLMDGKPVSIQGKYKEDQLIVTKARFLFTSNEQDDVNYPEFSRRVEVLGVDHQMFCCPGGGGCG
;
A
#
# COMPACT_ATOMS: atom_id res chain seq x y z
N MET A 1 10.26 31.68 -13.46
CA MET A 1 9.75 30.91 -14.61
C MET A 1 8.24 30.83 -14.51
N PRO A 2 7.47 31.21 -15.55
CA PRO A 2 6.02 31.10 -15.51
C PRO A 2 5.60 29.63 -15.55
N ARG A 3 4.67 29.23 -14.67
CA ARG A 3 4.09 27.88 -14.67
C ARG A 3 3.25 27.72 -15.95
N VAL A 4 3.69 26.85 -16.85
CA VAL A 4 2.89 26.38 -17.99
C VAL A 4 1.69 25.61 -17.43
N THR A 5 0.48 26.16 -17.61
CA THR A 5 -0.78 25.60 -17.08
C THR A 5 -1.54 24.74 -18.10
N GLY A 6 -0.89 24.36 -19.21
CA GLY A 6 -1.45 23.40 -20.17
C GLY A 6 -1.45 21.98 -19.58
N LYS A 7 -2.59 21.28 -19.65
CA LYS A 7 -2.61 19.83 -19.42
C LYS A 7 -2.00 19.15 -20.65
N GLY A 8 -0.77 18.65 -20.53
CA GLY A 8 -0.15 17.85 -21.60
C GLY A 8 -1.00 16.66 -21.99
N LYS A 9 -0.98 16.28 -23.27
CA LYS A 9 -1.62 15.05 -23.75
C LYS A 9 -0.91 13.82 -23.17
N LEU A 10 -1.68 12.75 -22.97
CA LEU A 10 -1.20 11.48 -22.44
C LEU A 10 -1.04 10.49 -23.59
N TYR A 11 0.02 9.71 -23.56
CA TYR A 11 0.36 8.77 -24.61
C TYR A 11 0.56 7.36 -24.07
N SER A 12 0.16 6.38 -24.87
CA SER A 12 0.48 4.97 -24.73
C SER A 12 1.41 4.61 -25.88
N VAL A 13 2.55 4.03 -25.56
CA VAL A 13 3.52 3.51 -26.53
C VAL A 13 3.64 2.01 -26.28
N THR A 14 3.61 1.23 -27.35
CA THR A 14 3.96 -0.20 -27.31
C THR A 14 5.16 -0.41 -28.22
N ILE A 15 6.24 -0.94 -27.66
CA ILE A 15 7.47 -1.27 -28.37
C ILE A 15 7.58 -2.79 -28.36
N THR A 16 7.46 -3.42 -29.52
CA THR A 16 7.46 -4.88 -29.63
C THR A 16 8.86 -5.41 -29.99
N HIS A 17 9.15 -6.64 -29.59
CA HIS A 17 10.39 -7.36 -29.87
C HIS A 17 11.67 -6.66 -29.40
N VAL A 18 11.66 -6.12 -28.18
CA VAL A 18 12.86 -5.51 -27.58
C VAL A 18 13.79 -6.57 -27.00
N ASP A 19 15.10 -6.35 -27.10
CA ASP A 19 16.15 -7.21 -26.54
C ASP A 19 16.80 -6.62 -25.27
N TRP A 20 16.49 -5.37 -24.92
CA TRP A 20 16.87 -4.76 -23.64
C TRP A 20 15.82 -4.97 -22.55
N SER A 21 16.20 -4.65 -21.31
CA SER A 21 15.27 -4.65 -20.17
C SER A 21 14.52 -3.32 -20.07
N LYS A 22 13.35 -3.32 -19.43
CA LYS A 22 12.62 -2.08 -19.11
C LYS A 22 13.44 -1.02 -18.36
N ASP A 23 14.52 -1.39 -17.69
CA ASP A 23 15.41 -0.48 -16.96
C ASP A 23 16.18 0.45 -17.90
N GLN A 24 16.57 -0.06 -19.06
CA GLN A 24 17.17 0.75 -20.12
C GLN A 24 16.16 1.77 -20.68
N THR A 25 14.90 1.35 -20.82
CA THR A 25 13.81 2.25 -21.25
C THR A 25 13.54 3.34 -20.21
N PHE A 26 13.61 2.97 -18.93
CA PHE A 26 13.51 3.92 -17.83
C PHE A 26 14.64 4.96 -17.89
N TYR A 27 15.88 4.52 -18.07
CA TYR A 27 17.04 5.41 -18.16
C TYR A 27 16.87 6.43 -19.27
N TRP A 28 16.45 6.01 -20.47
CA TRP A 28 16.25 6.93 -21.60
C TRP A 28 15.16 7.98 -21.34
N LEU A 29 14.03 7.56 -20.78
CA LEU A 29 12.93 8.47 -20.45
C LEU A 29 13.30 9.45 -19.33
N ASP A 30 14.19 9.05 -18.42
CA ASP A 30 14.70 9.91 -17.35
C ASP A 30 15.65 11.01 -17.88
N GLN A 31 16.29 10.78 -19.04
CA GLN A 31 17.14 11.78 -19.70
C GLN A 31 16.36 12.76 -20.59
N ASP A 32 15.08 12.51 -20.89
CA ASP A 32 14.28 13.39 -21.74
C ASP A 32 13.60 14.48 -20.88
N GLU A 33 14.17 15.68 -20.88
CA GLU A 33 13.65 16.84 -20.15
C GLU A 33 12.24 17.27 -20.60
N CYS A 34 11.80 16.86 -21.80
CA CYS A 34 10.46 17.14 -22.28
C CYS A 34 9.42 16.21 -21.64
N VAL A 35 9.84 15.04 -21.12
CA VAL A 35 8.97 14.10 -20.43
C VAL A 35 8.71 14.59 -19.02
N LYS A 36 7.43 14.84 -18.73
CA LYS A 36 6.98 15.27 -17.41
C LYS A 36 6.81 14.10 -16.45
N ARG A 37 6.25 12.99 -16.94
CA ARG A 37 6.07 11.75 -16.16
C ARG A 37 5.86 10.55 -17.08
N TYR A 38 6.28 9.38 -16.63
CA TYR A 38 6.15 8.15 -17.38
C TYR A 38 5.99 6.91 -16.47
N LEU A 39 5.46 5.84 -17.07
CA LEU A 39 5.43 4.48 -16.48
C LEU A 39 5.92 3.51 -17.56
N VAL A 40 6.65 2.47 -17.15
CA VAL A 40 7.09 1.41 -18.05
C VAL A 40 6.59 0.08 -17.51
N SER A 41 6.01 -0.75 -18.37
CA SER A 41 5.60 -2.11 -18.10
C SER A 41 6.22 -3.02 -19.16
N GLU A 42 6.53 -4.26 -18.79
CA GLU A 42 7.19 -5.23 -19.64
C GLU A 42 6.27 -6.45 -19.73
N GLU A 43 5.99 -6.90 -20.95
CA GLU A 43 5.20 -8.10 -21.23
C GLU A 43 6.10 -9.15 -21.88
N PHE A 44 5.99 -10.39 -21.39
CA PHE A 44 6.71 -11.54 -21.92
C PHE A 44 5.76 -12.37 -22.77
N HIS A 45 6.08 -12.54 -24.05
CA HIS A 45 5.37 -13.53 -24.88
C HIS A 45 5.92 -14.94 -24.66
N ASP A 46 5.06 -15.94 -24.91
CA ASP A 46 5.28 -17.37 -24.65
C ASP A 46 6.59 -17.95 -25.22
N ASP A 47 7.19 -17.28 -26.21
CA ASP A 47 8.47 -17.68 -26.80
C ASP A 47 9.70 -17.22 -25.98
N PHE A 48 9.52 -16.55 -24.84
CA PHE A 48 10.53 -15.99 -23.90
C PHE A 48 11.61 -15.07 -24.49
N LEU A 49 11.71 -14.99 -25.82
CA LEU A 49 12.69 -14.22 -26.57
C LEU A 49 12.13 -12.88 -27.06
N ALA A 50 10.80 -12.73 -27.12
CA ALA A 50 10.15 -11.50 -27.53
C ALA A 50 9.59 -10.76 -26.31
N ARG A 51 10.28 -9.70 -25.88
CA ARG A 51 9.80 -8.78 -24.85
C ARG A 51 9.07 -7.62 -25.50
N HIS A 52 7.96 -7.20 -24.90
CA HIS A 52 7.24 -6.00 -25.30
C HIS A 52 7.32 -4.98 -24.17
N HIS A 53 7.67 -3.74 -24.48
CA HIS A 53 7.59 -2.65 -23.51
C HIS A 53 6.34 -1.81 -23.78
N HIS A 54 5.49 -1.70 -22.77
CA HIS A 54 4.40 -0.76 -22.75
C HIS A 54 4.81 0.46 -21.95
N VAL A 55 4.71 1.64 -22.54
CA VAL A 55 5.12 2.90 -21.91
C VAL A 55 3.94 3.86 -21.86
N PHE A 56 3.70 4.41 -20.69
CA PHE A 56 2.86 5.59 -20.50
C PHE A 56 3.75 6.82 -20.49
N ILE A 57 3.40 7.87 -21.22
CA ILE A 57 4.19 9.11 -21.25
C ILE A 57 3.26 10.32 -21.22
N GLU A 58 3.61 11.31 -20.39
CA GLU A 58 3.08 12.67 -20.46
C GLU A 58 4.24 13.64 -20.67
N TYR A 59 4.10 14.54 -21.65
CA TYR A 59 5.07 15.60 -21.92
C TYR A 59 4.70 16.88 -21.19
N SER A 60 5.70 17.71 -20.90
CA SER A 60 5.54 19.02 -20.29
C SER A 60 4.79 20.01 -21.19
N GLU A 61 4.82 19.76 -22.51
CA GLU A 61 4.16 20.56 -23.55
C GLU A 61 3.19 19.71 -24.38
N ASP A 62 2.29 20.37 -25.13
CA ASP A 62 1.36 19.68 -26.02
C ASP A 62 2.06 19.26 -27.31
N VAL A 63 2.62 18.05 -27.29
CA VAL A 63 3.24 17.41 -28.47
C VAL A 63 2.18 16.67 -29.30
N ASN A 64 2.49 16.29 -30.54
CA ASN A 64 1.62 15.46 -31.38
C ASN A 64 2.12 13.99 -31.43
N LEU A 65 1.29 13.08 -31.96
CA LEU A 65 1.64 11.65 -32.04
C LEU A 65 2.92 11.36 -32.82
N GLU A 66 3.18 12.12 -33.90
CA GLU A 66 4.36 11.91 -34.73
C GLU A 66 5.63 12.30 -33.98
N TYR A 67 5.61 13.39 -33.21
CA TYR A 67 6.70 13.77 -32.33
C TYR A 67 7.04 12.65 -31.34
N VAL A 68 6.04 12.10 -30.66
CA VAL A 68 6.25 10.98 -29.72
C VAL A 68 6.85 9.77 -30.44
N ARG A 69 6.34 9.44 -31.64
CA ARG A 69 6.87 8.33 -32.46
C ARG A 69 8.33 8.58 -32.86
N THR A 70 8.69 9.79 -33.26
CA THR A 70 10.07 10.16 -33.59
C THR A 70 10.99 10.03 -32.38
N CYS A 71 10.60 10.57 -31.22
CA CYS A 71 11.40 10.46 -30.00
C CYS A 71 11.66 8.99 -29.63
N ILE A 72 10.63 8.14 -29.67
CA ILE A 72 10.81 6.71 -29.37
C ILE A 72 11.65 6.00 -30.43
N ARG A 73 11.45 6.29 -31.72
CA ARG A 73 12.30 5.71 -32.80
C ARG A 73 13.77 6.01 -32.61
N CYS A 74 14.12 7.22 -32.15
CA CYS A 74 15.52 7.56 -31.85
C CYS A 74 16.12 6.72 -30.71
N LEU A 75 15.28 6.07 -29.89
CA LEU A 75 15.72 5.18 -28.82
C LEU A 75 15.82 3.72 -29.29
N CYS A 76 15.10 3.35 -30.34
CA CYS A 76 15.03 1.99 -30.85
C CYS A 76 14.86 1.95 -32.37
N ASP A 77 15.98 1.83 -33.08
CA ASP A 77 16.01 1.60 -34.52
C ASP A 77 15.34 0.24 -34.87
N ASP A 78 14.61 0.20 -35.99
CA ASP A 78 14.02 -1.00 -36.61
C ASP A 78 12.94 -1.79 -35.82
N LEU A 79 12.39 -1.24 -34.73
CA LEU A 79 11.29 -1.88 -34.00
C LEU A 79 9.89 -1.42 -34.43
N SER A 80 8.93 -2.32 -34.26
CA SER A 80 7.51 -2.01 -34.41
C SER A 80 7.03 -1.21 -33.19
N ILE A 81 6.76 0.07 -33.42
CA ILE A 81 6.31 1.03 -32.42
C ILE A 81 4.87 1.45 -32.73
N ASP A 82 3.97 1.14 -31.81
CA ASP A 82 2.61 1.67 -31.83
C ASP A 82 2.47 2.82 -30.82
N VAL A 83 1.84 3.92 -31.24
CA VAL A 83 1.63 5.11 -30.41
C VAL A 83 0.18 5.53 -30.50
N ALA A 84 -0.48 5.61 -29.34
CA ALA A 84 -1.87 6.00 -29.23
C ALA A 84 -2.06 7.10 -28.19
N VAL A 85 -3.05 7.97 -28.41
CA VAL A 85 -3.49 8.91 -27.38
C VAL A 85 -4.19 8.13 -26.28
N CYS A 86 -3.71 8.32 -25.05
CA CYS A 86 -4.28 7.70 -23.89
C CYS A 86 -5.35 8.61 -23.26
N LYS A 87 -6.52 8.04 -22.95
CA LYS A 87 -7.60 8.77 -22.27
C LYS A 87 -7.23 9.20 -20.84
N SER A 88 -6.45 8.37 -20.15
CA SER A 88 -6.05 8.59 -18.74
C SER A 88 -5.01 7.55 -18.34
N VAL A 89 -4.14 7.88 -17.37
CA VAL A 89 -3.23 6.93 -16.71
C VAL A 89 -3.98 5.64 -16.31
N ARG A 90 -5.20 5.78 -15.77
CA ARG A 90 -6.05 4.66 -15.36
C ARG A 90 -6.44 3.74 -16.52
N SER A 91 -6.73 4.29 -17.69
CA SER A 91 -7.08 3.51 -18.88
C SER A 91 -5.88 2.73 -19.40
N TRP A 92 -4.69 3.35 -19.35
CA TRP A 92 -3.44 2.70 -19.75
C TRP A 92 -3.09 1.53 -18.83
N LEU A 93 -3.17 1.76 -17.52
CA LEU A 93 -2.93 0.73 -16.51
C LEU A 93 -3.82 -0.50 -16.75
N LYS A 94 -5.14 -0.30 -16.94
CA LYS A 94 -6.08 -1.39 -17.26
C LYS A 94 -5.72 -2.17 -18.53
N TYR A 95 -5.13 -1.50 -19.52
CA TYR A 95 -4.70 -2.14 -20.76
C TYR A 95 -3.49 -3.04 -20.51
N CYS A 96 -2.46 -2.52 -19.84
CA CYS A 96 -1.19 -3.24 -19.62
C CYS A 96 -1.30 -4.41 -18.65
N THR A 97 -2.42 -4.60 -17.95
CA THR A 97 -2.61 -5.70 -17.00
C THR A 97 -3.82 -6.56 -17.34
N LYS A 98 -4.33 -6.46 -18.58
CA LYS A 98 -5.62 -7.05 -18.95
C LYS A 98 -5.57 -8.60 -18.95
N ASN A 99 -4.45 -9.20 -19.33
CA ASN A 99 -4.36 -10.64 -19.59
C ASN A 99 -3.07 -11.33 -19.08
N ASP A 100 -2.00 -10.60 -18.78
CA ASP A 100 -0.66 -11.17 -18.51
C ASP A 100 0.08 -10.54 -17.33
N PHE A 101 1.11 -11.26 -16.83
CA PHE A 101 2.01 -10.78 -15.78
C PHE A 101 2.98 -9.74 -16.34
N ASN A 102 2.66 -8.46 -16.14
CA ASN A 102 3.43 -7.37 -16.71
C ASN A 102 4.05 -6.47 -15.62
N PRO A 103 5.29 -6.75 -15.16
CA PRO A 103 5.88 -6.04 -14.03
C PRO A 103 6.15 -4.56 -14.36
N VAL A 104 5.54 -3.65 -13.60
CA VAL A 104 5.56 -2.19 -13.84
C VAL A 104 6.68 -1.49 -13.04
N ARG A 105 7.44 -0.59 -13.67
CA ARG A 105 8.41 0.32 -13.04
C ARG A 105 7.98 1.79 -13.23
N LYS A 106 8.15 2.64 -12.20
CA LYS A 106 7.48 3.95 -12.09
C LYS A 106 8.44 5.09 -11.79
N ALA A 107 8.24 6.26 -12.41
CA ALA A 107 8.89 7.55 -12.08
C ALA A 107 7.91 8.64 -11.58
N VAL A 108 6.65 8.28 -11.28
CA VAL A 108 5.59 9.22 -10.86
C VAL A 108 5.48 9.27 -9.33
N ARG A 109 5.14 10.43 -8.74
CA ARG A 109 4.78 10.51 -7.31
C ARG A 109 3.56 9.62 -7.03
N ILE A 110 3.68 8.80 -5.98
CA ILE A 110 2.80 7.66 -5.67
C ILE A 110 1.36 8.09 -5.35
N ASP A 111 1.17 9.30 -4.85
CA ASP A 111 -0.11 9.92 -4.52
C ASP A 111 -1.01 10.18 -5.73
N GLU A 112 -0.45 10.32 -6.94
CA GLU A 112 -1.22 10.55 -8.18
C GLU A 112 -1.73 9.25 -8.84
N CYS A 113 -1.28 8.09 -8.38
CA CYS A 113 -1.48 6.79 -9.03
C CYS A 113 -2.17 5.76 -8.11
N SER A 114 -3.18 6.19 -7.34
CA SER A 114 -3.92 5.36 -6.37
C SER A 114 -4.53 4.05 -6.92
N PHE A 115 -4.66 3.92 -8.25
CA PHE A 115 -5.10 2.69 -8.94
C PHE A 115 -3.95 1.83 -9.48
N GLY A 116 -2.79 2.42 -9.77
CA GLY A 116 -1.60 1.69 -10.28
C GLY A 116 -0.88 0.89 -9.21
N VAL A 117 -1.11 1.17 -7.93
CA VAL A 117 -0.73 0.31 -6.80
C VAL A 117 -1.65 -0.91 -6.76
N GLN A 118 -2.97 -0.71 -6.76
CA GLN A 118 -4.00 -1.77 -6.75
C GLN A 118 -3.89 -2.75 -7.93
N LEU A 119 -3.31 -2.32 -9.05
CA LEU A 119 -3.14 -3.13 -10.25
C LEU A 119 -1.81 -3.89 -10.28
N CYS A 120 -0.74 -3.30 -9.71
CA CYS A 120 0.47 -4.06 -9.41
C CYS A 120 0.13 -5.17 -8.41
N ASP A 121 -0.65 -4.86 -7.36
CA ASP A 121 -1.18 -5.85 -6.42
C ASP A 121 -1.94 -6.98 -7.11
N HIS A 122 -2.76 -6.71 -8.12
CA HIS A 122 -3.53 -7.75 -8.80
C HIS A 122 -2.63 -8.69 -9.61
N VAL A 123 -1.65 -8.13 -10.34
CA VAL A 123 -0.69 -8.87 -11.16
C VAL A 123 0.26 -9.70 -10.27
N GLU A 124 0.72 -9.12 -9.17
CA GLU A 124 1.60 -9.75 -8.18
C GLU A 124 0.86 -10.88 -7.42
N ASN A 125 -0.43 -10.72 -7.11
CA ASN A 125 -1.22 -11.72 -6.37
C ASN A 125 -1.84 -12.84 -7.23
N HIS A 126 -2.02 -12.65 -8.55
CA HIS A 126 -2.60 -13.71 -9.41
C HIS A 126 -1.59 -14.52 -10.23
N TYR A 127 -0.44 -13.96 -10.60
CA TYR A 127 0.49 -14.65 -11.53
C TYR A 127 1.81 -15.11 -10.88
N LEU A 128 2.29 -14.48 -9.80
CA LEU A 128 3.53 -14.91 -9.12
C LEU A 128 3.42 -16.21 -8.31
N GLY A 129 2.22 -16.78 -8.23
CA GLY A 129 2.05 -18.16 -7.75
C GLY A 129 2.90 -19.18 -8.54
N ARG A 130 3.35 -18.85 -9.76
CA ARG A 130 4.23 -19.71 -10.57
C ARG A 130 5.74 -19.39 -10.51
N TYR A 131 6.14 -18.13 -10.28
CA TYR A 131 7.55 -17.71 -10.35
C TYR A 131 8.32 -17.79 -9.02
N ARG A 132 7.63 -18.17 -7.93
CA ARG A 132 8.21 -18.27 -6.58
C ARG A 132 9.34 -19.31 -6.45
N ASN A 133 9.53 -20.16 -7.46
CA ASN A 133 10.61 -21.16 -7.47
C ASN A 133 11.94 -20.63 -8.05
N GLU A 134 11.96 -19.50 -8.76
CA GLU A 134 13.16 -19.04 -9.48
C GLU A 134 13.90 -17.87 -8.78
N ILE A 135 13.23 -17.11 -7.92
CA ILE A 135 13.87 -16.01 -7.15
C ILE A 135 14.38 -16.53 -5.81
N VAL A 136 15.23 -17.57 -5.85
CA VAL A 136 15.92 -18.12 -4.66
C VAL A 136 17.34 -17.53 -4.51
N GLU A 137 17.87 -16.83 -5.50
CA GLU A 137 19.32 -16.59 -5.57
C GLU A 137 19.85 -15.20 -5.19
N GLN A 138 19.02 -14.23 -4.79
CA GLN A 138 19.54 -12.90 -4.38
C GLN A 138 19.03 -12.49 -3.00
N ARG A 139 19.82 -12.83 -1.97
CA ARG A 139 19.65 -12.51 -0.55
C ARG A 139 20.46 -11.26 -0.19
N ASP A 140 19.84 -10.29 0.50
CA ASP A 140 20.36 -9.61 1.70
C ASP A 140 19.56 -8.34 2.02
N ALA A 141 18.43 -8.50 2.72
CA ALA A 141 17.84 -7.51 3.63
C ALA A 141 16.61 -8.14 4.31
N VAL A 142 16.66 -8.34 5.63
CA VAL A 142 15.49 -8.74 6.43
C VAL A 142 14.62 -7.51 6.64
N LEU A 143 13.82 -7.19 5.63
CA LEU A 143 12.62 -6.38 5.79
C LEU A 143 11.47 -7.35 6.09
N PRO A 144 10.47 -6.98 6.93
CA PRO A 144 9.15 -7.61 6.85
C PRO A 144 8.73 -7.64 5.39
N ASN A 145 7.88 -8.54 4.93
CA ASN A 145 7.36 -8.45 3.55
C ASN A 145 6.52 -7.15 3.39
N VAL A 146 7.19 -5.99 3.25
CA VAL A 146 6.64 -4.63 3.13
C VAL A 146 5.81 -4.52 1.85
N LEU A 147 6.05 -5.42 0.90
CA LEU A 147 5.36 -5.51 -0.39
C LEU A 147 4.12 -6.40 -0.38
N CYS A 148 3.71 -6.95 0.77
CA CYS A 148 2.43 -7.65 0.82
C CYS A 148 1.24 -6.66 0.84
N GLY A 149 0.17 -6.98 0.11
CA GLY A 149 -1.11 -6.26 0.13
C GLY A 149 -1.66 -5.98 1.54
N PHE A 150 -1.32 -6.80 2.52
CA PHE A 150 -1.60 -6.54 3.93
C PHE A 150 -0.89 -5.28 4.45
N THR A 151 0.44 -5.22 4.33
CA THR A 151 1.26 -4.09 4.75
C THR A 151 0.86 -2.82 4.01
N MET A 152 0.48 -2.92 2.73
CA MET A 152 0.01 -1.78 1.95
C MET A 152 -1.34 -1.23 2.42
N ARG A 153 -2.33 -2.08 2.74
CA ARG A 153 -3.61 -1.63 3.31
C ARG A 153 -3.43 -1.01 4.68
N PHE A 154 -2.54 -1.58 5.51
CA PHE A 154 -2.19 -1.00 6.79
C PHE A 154 -1.51 0.37 6.63
N ASN A 155 -0.52 0.50 5.76
CA ASN A 155 0.15 1.78 5.45
C ASN A 155 -0.86 2.82 4.94
N TYR A 156 -1.76 2.44 4.03
CA TYR A 156 -2.80 3.34 3.55
C TYR A 156 -3.71 3.84 4.68
N TRP A 157 -4.14 2.97 5.59
CA TRP A 157 -4.91 3.38 6.77
C TRP A 157 -4.10 4.32 7.68
N PHE A 158 -2.84 3.98 7.91
CA PHE A 158 -1.91 4.76 8.73
C PHE A 158 -1.73 6.19 8.17
N ASP A 159 -1.47 6.29 6.86
CA ASP A 159 -1.23 7.55 6.14
C ASP A 159 -2.51 8.37 5.91
N SER A 160 -3.61 7.70 5.55
CA SER A 160 -4.88 8.39 5.25
C SER A 160 -5.52 9.02 6.48
N LYS A 161 -5.08 8.62 7.67
CA LYS A 161 -5.61 9.05 8.97
C LYS A 161 -7.13 8.92 9.11
N LYS A 162 -7.74 7.92 8.46
CA LYS A 162 -9.20 7.71 8.47
C LYS A 162 -9.59 6.43 9.20
N GLY A 163 -10.52 6.57 10.15
CA GLY A 163 -11.18 5.45 10.82
C GLY A 163 -10.29 4.70 11.83
N HIS A 164 -10.81 3.57 12.30
CA HIS A 164 -10.12 2.65 13.19
C HIS A 164 -9.83 1.35 12.47
N MET A 165 -8.90 0.54 12.99
CA MET A 165 -8.50 -0.71 12.33
C MET A 165 -8.54 -1.89 13.29
N TYR A 166 -9.09 -3.00 12.81
CA TYR A 166 -9.07 -4.29 13.48
C TYR A 166 -8.27 -5.30 12.64
N MET A 167 -7.06 -5.59 13.10
CA MET A 167 -6.19 -6.61 12.53
C MET A 167 -6.39 -7.93 13.26
N TRP A 168 -6.75 -8.99 12.53
CA TRP A 168 -6.90 -10.30 13.13
C TRP A 168 -6.30 -11.41 12.30
N ARG A 169 -5.74 -12.41 13.00
CA ARG A 169 -5.41 -13.75 12.48
C ARG A 169 -4.72 -14.60 13.56
N VAL A 170 -4.48 -15.89 13.29
CA VAL A 170 -3.63 -16.76 14.11
C VAL A 170 -2.31 -16.10 14.60
N PRO A 171 -1.80 -16.50 15.78
CA PRO A 171 -0.53 -16.00 16.33
C PRO A 171 0.68 -16.27 15.43
N GLY A 172 1.78 -15.54 15.67
CA GLY A 172 3.09 -15.82 15.05
C GLY A 172 3.26 -15.36 13.61
N ILE A 173 2.33 -14.56 13.09
CA ILE A 173 2.41 -14.05 11.72
C ILE A 173 2.98 -12.63 11.60
N GLY A 174 3.35 -11.98 12.70
CA GLY A 174 3.99 -10.67 12.68
C GLY A 174 3.10 -9.44 12.94
N LYS A 175 1.85 -9.62 13.38
CA LYS A 175 0.86 -8.51 13.51
C LYS A 175 1.33 -7.41 14.45
N THR A 176 1.82 -7.83 15.61
CA THR A 176 2.28 -6.92 16.67
C THR A 176 3.55 -6.21 16.22
N GLU A 177 4.47 -6.95 15.59
CA GLU A 177 5.73 -6.45 15.06
C GLU A 177 5.51 -5.39 13.96
N LEU A 178 4.53 -5.59 13.07
CA LEU A 178 4.17 -4.58 12.07
C LEU A 178 3.60 -3.32 12.74
N ALA A 179 2.68 -3.49 13.68
CA ALA A 179 2.08 -2.38 14.40
C ALA A 179 3.15 -1.58 15.18
N ASP A 180 4.06 -2.27 15.88
CA ASP A 180 5.20 -1.67 16.58
C ASP A 180 6.12 -0.89 15.62
N PHE A 181 6.44 -1.47 14.46
CA PHE A 181 7.30 -0.83 13.47
C PHE A 181 6.72 0.48 12.96
N LEU A 182 5.43 0.50 12.62
CA LEU A 182 4.77 1.65 12.01
C LEU A 182 4.35 2.71 13.03
N MET A 183 4.01 2.29 14.25
CA MET A 183 3.71 3.22 15.34
C MET A 183 4.98 3.81 15.98
N LYS A 184 6.17 3.40 15.55
CA LYS A 184 7.43 3.90 16.07
C LYS A 184 7.57 5.40 15.80
N GLY A 185 7.68 6.18 16.88
CA GLY A 185 7.80 7.64 16.81
C GLY A 185 6.46 8.37 16.93
N GLU A 186 5.34 7.65 16.95
CA GLU A 186 4.01 8.22 17.17
C GLU A 186 3.67 8.31 18.66
N LYS A 187 2.77 9.24 19.01
CA LYS A 187 2.22 9.34 20.37
C LYS A 187 1.15 8.27 20.57
N VAL A 188 1.55 7.07 20.98
CA VAL A 188 0.65 5.92 21.15
C VAL A 188 0.34 5.67 22.61
N TRP A 189 -0.94 5.54 22.91
CA TRP A 189 -1.43 5.06 24.20
C TRP A 189 -1.72 3.55 24.13
N ARG A 190 -1.27 2.78 25.12
CA ARG A 190 -1.52 1.34 25.24
C ARG A 190 -2.24 1.01 26.55
N PRO A 191 -3.32 0.20 26.54
CA PRO A 191 -3.98 -0.27 27.74
C PRO A 191 -3.11 -1.32 28.43
N SER A 192 -2.93 -1.20 29.75
CA SER A 192 -2.13 -2.15 30.52
C SER A 192 -2.95 -3.36 31.01
N THR A 193 -4.05 -3.10 31.70
CA THR A 193 -4.91 -4.14 32.27
C THR A 193 -6.35 -3.64 32.27
N VAL A 194 -7.29 -4.51 31.88
CA VAL A 194 -8.70 -4.14 31.85
C VAL A 194 -9.22 -4.03 33.28
N ASN A 195 -9.47 -2.79 33.71
CA ASN A 195 -10.09 -2.43 34.97
C ASN A 195 -10.71 -1.02 34.83
N GLN A 196 -11.42 -0.55 35.86
CA GLN A 196 -12.11 0.74 35.83
C GLN A 196 -11.19 1.97 35.62
N TYR A 197 -9.88 1.83 35.88
CA TYR A 197 -8.88 2.88 35.70
C TYR A 197 -8.04 2.70 34.44
N MET A 198 -8.40 1.75 33.55
CA MET A 198 -7.58 1.44 32.38
C MET A 198 -7.29 2.69 31.55
N TRP A 199 -8.24 3.63 31.46
CA TRP A 199 -8.12 4.84 30.65
C TRP A 199 -7.38 6.01 31.32
N SER A 200 -6.97 5.88 32.58
CA SER A 200 -6.43 6.99 33.39
C SER A 200 -5.15 7.66 32.84
N GLY A 201 -4.44 6.98 31.92
CA GLY A 201 -3.27 7.52 31.22
C GLY A 201 -3.57 8.08 29.82
N LEU A 202 -4.80 7.93 29.32
CA LEU A 202 -5.17 8.45 28.01
C LEU A 202 -5.33 9.97 28.10
N THR A 203 -4.70 10.68 27.18
CA THR A 203 -4.78 12.15 27.06
C THR A 203 -5.06 12.54 25.61
N GLU A 204 -5.47 13.79 25.39
CA GLU A 204 -5.73 14.33 24.03
C GLU A 204 -4.48 14.42 23.14
N GLU A 205 -3.28 14.30 23.72
CA GLU A 205 -2.03 14.34 22.97
C GLU A 205 -1.75 13.05 22.19
N HIS A 206 -2.42 11.95 22.53
CA HIS A 206 -2.18 10.69 21.85
C HIS A 206 -2.84 10.69 20.46
N GLU A 207 -2.07 10.31 19.44
CA GLU A 207 -2.56 10.17 18.07
C GLU A 207 -3.19 8.79 17.84
N TYR A 208 -2.72 7.78 18.59
CA TYR A 208 -3.19 6.41 18.47
C TYR A 208 -3.48 5.79 19.83
N VAL A 209 -4.47 4.91 19.83
CA VAL A 209 -4.77 3.98 20.91
C VAL A 209 -4.58 2.58 20.35
N TRP A 210 -3.68 1.80 20.92
CA TRP A 210 -3.38 0.46 20.43
C TRP A 210 -3.67 -0.61 21.47
N PHE A 211 -4.59 -1.51 21.14
CA PHE A 211 -4.91 -2.72 21.89
C PHE A 211 -4.17 -3.92 21.32
N GLU A 212 -3.22 -4.44 22.10
CA GLU A 212 -2.55 -5.72 21.82
C GLU A 212 -3.38 -6.90 22.34
N ASP A 213 -3.40 -8.00 21.57
CA ASP A 213 -4.18 -9.21 21.88
C ASP A 213 -5.62 -8.95 22.29
N PHE A 214 -6.26 -8.03 21.56
CA PHE A 214 -7.61 -7.58 21.84
C PHE A 214 -8.60 -8.74 21.78
N ARG A 215 -9.43 -8.86 22.82
CA ARG A 215 -10.63 -9.70 22.82
C ARG A 215 -11.76 -8.90 23.43
N LEU A 216 -12.82 -8.64 22.67
CA LEU A 216 -13.94 -7.79 23.07
C LEU A 216 -14.61 -8.28 24.36
N VAL A 217 -14.64 -9.60 24.56
CA VAL A 217 -15.18 -10.24 25.78
C VAL A 217 -14.49 -9.74 27.06
N ASN A 218 -13.22 -9.39 27.00
CA ASN A 218 -12.47 -8.88 28.15
C ASN A 218 -12.88 -7.44 28.51
N TYR A 219 -13.47 -6.70 27.56
CA TYR A 219 -13.84 -5.30 27.70
C TYR A 219 -15.34 -5.09 27.94
N ARG A 220 -16.11 -6.12 28.31
CA ARG A 220 -17.58 -6.01 28.48
C ARG A 220 -18.02 -4.88 29.41
N SER A 221 -17.30 -4.64 30.51
CA SER A 221 -17.61 -3.54 31.44
C SER A 221 -17.26 -2.16 30.88
N GLU A 222 -16.36 -2.11 29.90
CA GLU A 222 -15.79 -0.88 29.34
C GLU A 222 -16.26 -0.61 27.90
N ILE A 223 -17.07 -1.50 27.31
CA ILE A 223 -17.41 -1.46 25.89
C ILE A 223 -18.13 -0.16 25.51
N SER A 224 -19.03 0.32 26.35
CA SER A 224 -19.74 1.59 26.12
C SER A 224 -18.78 2.79 26.08
N ARG A 225 -17.76 2.80 26.95
CA ARG A 225 -16.72 3.84 26.96
C ARG A 225 -15.82 3.72 25.72
N LEU A 226 -15.37 2.51 25.39
CA LEU A 226 -14.56 2.24 24.19
C LEU A 226 -15.26 2.77 22.93
N LEU A 227 -16.53 2.39 22.72
CA LEU A 227 -17.30 2.84 21.55
C LEU A 227 -17.54 4.35 21.53
N SER A 228 -17.73 4.96 22.71
CA SER A 228 -17.89 6.41 22.83
C SER A 228 -16.59 7.16 22.49
N LEU A 229 -15.44 6.65 22.94
CA LEU A 229 -14.14 7.20 22.59
C LEU A 229 -13.83 7.05 21.09
N MET A 230 -14.19 5.92 20.48
CA MET A 230 -14.09 5.70 19.03
C MET A 230 -14.97 6.70 18.24
N ASP A 231 -16.15 7.04 18.77
CA ASP A 231 -17.02 8.08 18.19
C ASP A 231 -16.51 9.52 18.43
N GLY A 232 -15.40 9.71 19.15
CA GLY A 232 -14.91 11.03 19.56
C GLY A 232 -15.85 11.75 20.54
N LYS A 233 -16.66 11.00 21.30
CA LYS A 233 -17.56 11.55 22.32
C LYS A 233 -16.82 11.78 23.64
N PRO A 234 -17.24 12.77 24.44
CA PRO A 234 -16.70 12.97 25.77
C PRO A 234 -17.01 11.79 26.70
N VAL A 235 -15.99 11.27 27.38
CA VAL A 235 -16.11 10.16 28.33
C VAL A 235 -15.46 10.56 29.65
N SER A 236 -16.15 10.29 30.76
CA SER A 236 -15.58 10.45 32.10
C SER A 236 -14.65 9.28 32.41
N ILE A 237 -13.40 9.59 32.72
CA ILE A 237 -12.34 8.64 33.05
C ILE A 237 -11.98 8.80 34.51
N GLN A 238 -12.06 7.68 35.24
CA GLN A 238 -11.70 7.63 36.65
C GLN A 238 -10.19 7.58 36.83
N GLY A 239 -9.67 8.46 37.68
CA GLY A 239 -8.28 8.43 38.11
C GLY A 239 -8.10 7.55 39.34
N LYS A 240 -7.08 6.67 39.35
CA LYS A 240 -6.81 5.81 40.52
C LYS A 240 -6.50 6.63 41.80
N TYR A 241 -6.02 7.86 41.64
CA TYR A 241 -5.68 8.81 42.70
C TYR A 241 -5.86 10.28 42.25
N LYS A 242 -6.75 10.52 41.29
CA LYS A 242 -7.02 11.84 40.70
C LYS A 242 -8.52 12.02 40.56
N GLU A 243 -8.95 13.28 40.52
CA GLU A 243 -10.35 13.60 40.18
C GLU A 243 -10.70 13.04 38.81
N ASP A 244 -11.97 12.67 38.64
CA ASP A 244 -12.50 12.19 37.36
C ASP A 244 -12.30 13.28 36.29
N GLN A 245 -11.81 12.86 35.13
CA GLN A 245 -11.53 13.77 34.02
C GLN A 245 -12.46 13.45 32.85
N LEU A 246 -13.03 14.49 32.25
CA LEU A 246 -13.75 14.36 30.98
C LEU A 246 -12.75 14.47 29.83
N ILE A 247 -12.63 13.43 29.03
CA ILE A 247 -11.69 13.39 27.91
C ILE A 247 -12.47 13.25 26.59
N VAL A 248 -12.04 14.02 25.59
CA VAL A 248 -12.45 13.86 24.19
C VAL A 248 -11.20 13.50 23.39
N THR A 249 -11.09 12.25 22.97
CA THR A 249 -9.94 11.82 22.16
C THR A 249 -10.26 11.90 20.67
N LYS A 250 -9.27 12.33 19.88
CA LYS A 250 -9.26 12.19 18.41
C LYS A 250 -8.34 11.05 17.96
N ALA A 251 -7.82 10.27 18.91
CA ALA A 251 -6.91 9.18 18.63
C ALA A 251 -7.56 8.12 17.75
N ARG A 252 -6.76 7.50 16.89
CA ARG A 252 -7.18 6.36 16.08
C ARG A 252 -6.93 5.06 16.82
N PHE A 253 -7.92 4.19 16.80
CA PHE A 253 -7.85 2.90 17.46
C PHE A 253 -7.29 1.85 16.51
N LEU A 254 -6.25 1.15 16.96
CA LEU A 254 -5.76 -0.09 16.37
C LEU A 254 -6.03 -1.23 17.33
N PHE A 255 -6.60 -2.30 16.82
CA PHE A 255 -6.81 -3.54 17.56
C PHE A 255 -6.04 -4.65 16.85
N THR A 256 -5.15 -5.33 17.55
CA THR A 256 -4.52 -6.57 17.05
C THR A 256 -5.09 -7.75 17.84
N SER A 257 -5.63 -8.74 17.15
CA SER A 257 -6.30 -9.89 17.79
C SER A 257 -5.93 -11.20 17.11
N ASN A 258 -6.04 -12.30 17.86
CA ASN A 258 -5.96 -13.64 17.28
C ASN A 258 -7.33 -14.25 16.96
N GLU A 259 -8.41 -13.57 17.33
CA GLU A 259 -9.80 -14.03 17.19
C GLU A 259 -10.52 -13.21 16.11
N GLN A 260 -11.40 -13.85 15.34
CA GLN A 260 -12.27 -13.13 14.40
C GLN A 260 -13.56 -12.66 15.09
N ASP A 261 -13.95 -13.29 16.21
CA ASP A 261 -15.29 -13.19 16.76
C ASP A 261 -15.67 -11.79 17.24
N ASP A 262 -14.70 -10.94 17.57
CA ASP A 262 -14.95 -9.57 18.01
C ASP A 262 -15.67 -8.72 16.96
N VAL A 263 -15.45 -8.98 15.66
CA VAL A 263 -16.14 -8.25 14.58
C VAL A 263 -17.57 -8.71 14.36
N ASN A 264 -18.02 -9.76 15.05
CA ASN A 264 -19.43 -10.15 15.03
C ASN A 264 -20.29 -9.21 15.90
N TYR A 265 -19.69 -8.38 16.75
CA TYR A 265 -20.40 -7.37 17.53
C TYR A 265 -20.72 -6.13 16.65
N PRO A 266 -21.98 -5.89 16.26
CA PRO A 266 -22.32 -4.95 15.19
C PRO A 266 -21.91 -3.49 15.46
N GLU A 267 -21.97 -3.05 16.71
CA GLU A 267 -21.59 -1.71 17.09
C GLU A 267 -20.07 -1.52 16.95
N PHE A 268 -19.27 -2.54 17.24
CA PHE A 268 -17.83 -2.47 17.08
C PHE A 268 -17.44 -2.53 15.60
N SER A 269 -17.98 -3.50 14.85
CA SER A 269 -17.59 -3.74 13.46
C SER A 269 -17.89 -2.59 12.51
N ARG A 270 -18.94 -1.80 12.77
CA ARG A 270 -19.26 -0.59 11.99
C ARG A 270 -18.23 0.53 12.12
N ARG A 271 -17.34 0.47 13.12
CA ARG A 271 -16.37 1.54 13.41
C ARG A 271 -14.94 1.19 12.98
N VAL A 272 -14.69 -0.06 12.61
CA VAL A 272 -13.35 -0.56 12.29
C VAL A 272 -13.28 -1.03 10.84
N GLU A 273 -12.17 -0.73 10.17
CA GLU A 273 -11.76 -1.46 8.99
C GLU A 273 -11.14 -2.78 9.42
N VAL A 274 -11.71 -3.89 8.92
CA VAL A 274 -11.25 -5.23 9.25
C VAL A 274 -10.17 -5.66 8.28
N LEU A 275 -8.99 -5.98 8.80
CA LEU A 275 -7.85 -6.46 8.04
C LEU A 275 -7.45 -7.86 8.52
N GLY A 276 -7.87 -8.87 7.77
CA GLY A 276 -7.43 -10.25 7.97
C GLY A 276 -6.05 -10.45 7.36
N VAL A 277 -5.08 -10.87 8.17
CA VAL A 277 -3.76 -11.27 7.65
C VAL A 277 -3.89 -12.72 7.20
N ASP A 278 -3.32 -13.15 6.08
CA ASP A 278 -3.49 -14.52 5.57
C ASP A 278 -2.19 -15.29 5.37
N HIS A 279 -1.05 -14.68 5.68
CA HIS A 279 0.29 -15.25 5.54
C HIS A 279 1.21 -14.79 6.68
N GLN A 280 2.30 -15.53 6.93
CA GLN A 280 3.34 -15.12 7.88
C GLN A 280 4.15 -13.97 7.27
N MET A 281 4.23 -12.84 7.97
CA MET A 281 5.00 -11.68 7.51
C MET A 281 6.53 -11.86 7.68
N PHE A 282 6.97 -12.88 8.42
CA PHE A 282 8.37 -13.12 8.78
C PHE A 282 8.97 -14.48 8.38
N CYS A 283 8.25 -15.34 7.64
CA CYS A 283 8.78 -16.64 7.23
C CYS A 283 8.85 -16.78 5.71
N CYS A 284 10.01 -16.50 5.14
CA CYS A 284 10.43 -17.20 3.93
C CYS A 284 11.08 -18.53 4.38
N PRO A 285 10.65 -19.70 3.86
CA PRO A 285 11.32 -20.96 4.16
C PRO A 285 12.77 -20.88 3.64
N GLY A 286 13.75 -20.99 4.54
CA GLY A 286 15.17 -20.98 4.17
C GLY A 286 16.11 -20.25 5.13
N GLY A 287 15.58 -19.55 6.14
CA GLY A 287 16.37 -19.10 7.28
C GLY A 287 16.46 -20.22 8.30
N GLY A 288 17.64 -20.85 8.44
CA GLY A 288 17.93 -21.73 9.57
C GLY A 288 17.78 -20.95 10.88
N GLY A 289 16.61 -21.05 11.49
CA GLY A 289 16.27 -20.23 12.64
C GLY A 289 14.77 -20.02 12.84
N CYS A 290 13.95 -21.05 12.62
CA CYS A 290 12.66 -21.16 13.30
C CYS A 290 12.77 -22.41 14.18
N GLY A 291 12.95 -22.19 15.48
CA GLY A 291 12.74 -23.22 16.50
C GLY A 291 11.25 -23.45 16.74
#